data_AF-A0A2J6XB63-F1
#
_entry.id   AF-A0A2J6XB63-F1
#
_cell.length_a   1.000
_cell.length_b   1.000
_cell.length_c   1.000
_cell.angle_alpha   90.00
_cell.angle_beta   90.00
_cell.angle_gamma   90.00
#
_symmetry.space_group_name_H-M   'P 1'
#
loop_
_entity.id
_entity.type
_entity.pdbx_description
1 polymer ?
#
loop_
_entity_poly.entity_id
_entity_poly.type
_entity_poly.pdbx_seq_one_letter_code
_entity_poly.pdbx_strand_id
1 'polypeptide(L)' 'MIGIFDSGLGGLTVTRAIRERLPTTDLLYLADSAYCPYGPRPVEEIRARTLACGQWLVEQGS' A
#
# COMPACT_ATOMS: atom_id res chain seq x y z
N MET A 1 -8.38 11.21 -3.77
CA MET A 1 -7.06 10.57 -3.59
C MET A 1 -7.17 9.07 -3.77
N ILE A 2 -6.18 8.42 -4.36
CA ILE A 2 -6.05 6.96 -4.41
C ILE A 2 -4.91 6.55 -3.48
N GLY A 3 -5.24 5.73 -2.48
CA GLY A 3 -4.27 5.10 -1.59
C GLY A 3 -3.77 3.78 -2.17
N ILE A 4 -2.45 3.55 -2.14
CA ILE A 4 -1.78 2.33 -2.57
C ILE A 4 -0.98 1.80 -1.40
N PHE A 5 -1.02 0.49 -1.20
CA PHE A 5 -0.32 -0.20 -0.13
C PHE A 5 0.53 -1.35 -0.69
N ASP A 6 1.75 -1.51 -0.18
CA ASP A 6 2.60 -2.67 -0.45
C ASP A 6 3.50 -2.99 0.76
N SER A 7 3.95 -4.23 0.84
CA SER A 7 4.93 -4.70 1.83
C SER A 7 6.31 -4.04 1.68
N GLY A 8 6.61 -3.37 0.57
CA GLY A 8 7.90 -2.71 0.35
C GLY A 8 7.92 -1.73 -0.83
N LEU A 9 9.04 -1.68 -1.55
CA LEU A 9 9.22 -0.80 -2.72
C LEU A 9 8.72 -1.44 -4.04
N GLY A 10 8.33 -2.72 -4.04
CA GLY A 10 7.89 -3.44 -5.24
C GLY A 10 6.62 -2.85 -5.87
N GLY A 11 5.73 -2.31 -5.03
CA GLY A 11 4.50 -1.64 -5.43
C GLY A 11 4.72 -0.29 -6.14
N LEU A 12 5.95 0.25 -6.17
CA LEU A 12 6.26 1.44 -6.95
C LEU A 12 6.10 1.19 -8.46
N THR A 13 6.26 -0.05 -8.91
CA THR A 13 6.03 -0.43 -10.32
C THR A 13 4.56 -0.21 -10.71
N VAL A 14 3.64 -0.61 -9.83
CA VAL A 14 2.19 -0.38 -10.01
C VAL A 14 1.85 1.10 -9.87
N THR A 15 2.40 1.76 -8.86
CA THR A 15 2.21 3.20 -8.63
C THR A 15 2.64 4.04 -9.83
N ARG A 16 3.77 3.69 -10.45
CA ARG A 16 4.25 4.31 -11.67
C ARG A 16 3.28 4.12 -12.83
N ALA A 17 2.82 2.89 -13.05
CA ALA A 17 1.86 2.59 -14.12
C ALA A 17 0.52 3.34 -13.95
N ILE A 18 0.10 3.58 -12.71
CA ILE A 18 -1.07 4.40 -12.39
C ILE A 18 -0.79 5.87 -12.70
N ARG A 19 0.33 6.42 -12.24
CA ARG A 19 0.72 7.82 -12.52
C ARG A 19 0.82 8.12 -14.01
N GLU A 20 1.32 7.17 -14.82
CA GLU A 20 1.40 7.31 -16.27
C GLU A 20 0.01 7.42 -16.94
N ARG A 21 -1.01 6.72 -16.41
CA ARG A 21 -2.39 6.73 -16.95
C ARG A 21 -3.25 7.83 -16.35
N LEU A 22 -2.98 8.22 -15.11
CA LEU A 22 -3.75 9.18 -14.31
C LEU A 22 -2.81 10.26 -13.73
N PRO A 23 -2.19 11.11 -14.59
CA PRO A 23 -1.11 12.00 -14.18
C PRO A 23 -1.53 13.03 -13.12
N THR A 24 -2.79 13.46 -13.16
CA THR A 24 -3.35 14.48 -12.25
C THR A 24 -3.97 13.91 -10.99
N THR A 25 -4.07 12.59 -10.86
CA THR A 25 -4.72 11.98 -9.69
C THR A 25 -3.80 12.09 -8.48
N ASP A 26 -4.36 12.49 -7.34
CA ASP A 26 -3.65 12.48 -6.08
C ASP A 26 -3.41 11.04 -5.61
N LEU A 27 -2.15 10.68 -5.38
CA LEU A 27 -1.72 9.32 -5.06
C LEU A 27 -0.95 9.33 -3.73
N LEU A 28 -1.38 8.48 -2.80
CA LEU A 28 -0.68 8.22 -1.55
C LEU A 28 -0.18 6.77 -1.53
N TYR A 29 1.13 6.58 -1.38
CA TYR A 29 1.74 5.25 -1.31
C TYR A 29 2.22 4.96 0.11
N LEU A 30 1.76 3.86 0.69
CA LEU A 30 2.17 3.35 1.99
C LEU A 30 2.99 2.06 1.81
N ALA A 31 4.25 2.10 2.26
CA ALA A 31 5.14 0.94 2.28
C ALA A 31 5.23 0.37 3.71
N ASP A 32 4.83 -0.88 3.92
CA ASP A 32 5.01 -1.58 5.21
C ASP A 32 6.36 -2.31 5.30
N SER A 33 7.43 -1.58 4.98
CA SER A 33 8.78 -2.12 4.93
C SER A 33 9.23 -2.75 6.26
N ALA A 34 8.68 -2.30 7.38
CA ALA A 34 8.96 -2.85 8.72
C ALA A 34 8.47 -4.30 8.89
N TYR A 35 7.49 -4.73 8.11
CA TYR A 35 6.94 -6.08 8.12
C TYR A 35 7.35 -6.91 6.90
N CYS A 36 8.21 -6.38 6.03
CA CYS A 36 8.77 -7.11 4.90
C CYS A 36 9.74 -8.23 5.38
N PRO A 37 9.79 -9.40 4.71
CA PRO A 37 8.88 -9.88 3.68
C PRO A 37 7.61 -10.51 4.27
N TYR A 38 6.50 -10.42 3.52
CA TYR A 38 5.23 -11.05 3.92
C TYR A 38 5.24 -12.56 3.69
N GLY A 39 5.99 -13.05 2.69
CA GLY A 39 5.98 -14.46 2.28
C GLY A 39 6.09 -15.51 3.40
N PRO A 40 7.01 -15.39 4.37
CA PRO A 40 7.15 -16.36 5.45
C PRO A 40 6.20 -16.14 6.63
N ARG A 41 5.37 -15.09 6.63
CA ARG A 41 4.51 -14.74 7.77
C ARG A 41 3.19 -15.52 7.77
N PRO A 42 2.59 -15.78 8.94
CA PRO A 42 1.25 -16.36 9.05
C PRO A 42 0.21 -15.53 8.30
N VAL A 43 -0.76 -16.20 7.69
CA VAL A 43 -1.84 -15.55 6.90
C VAL A 43 -2.67 -14.61 7.77
N GLU A 44 -2.89 -14.97 9.03
CA GLU A 44 -3.64 -14.18 10.00
C GLU A 44 -2.92 -12.87 10.32
N GLU A 45 -1.59 -12.91 10.45
CA GLU A 45 -0.76 -11.73 10.69
C GLU A 45 -0.79 -10.79 9.48
N ILE A 46 -0.64 -11.35 8.27
CA ILE A 46 -0.73 -10.58 7.03
C ILE A 46 -2.10 -9.93 6.90
N ARG A 47 -3.18 -10.67 7.17
CA ARG A 47 -4.55 -10.14 7.09
C ARG A 47 -4.76 -8.98 8.07
N ALA A 48 -4.36 -9.16 9.33
CA ALA A 48 -4.48 -8.10 10.33
C ALA A 48 -3.68 -6.85 9.91
N ARG A 49 -2.49 -7.06 9.34
CA ARG A 49 -1.63 -5.98 8.90
C ARG A 49 -2.18 -5.22 7.69
N THR A 50 -2.64 -5.94 6.66
CA THR A 50 -3.29 -5.33 5.49
C THR A 50 -4.52 -4.52 5.89
N LEU A 51 -5.33 -5.01 6.85
CA LEU A 51 -6.48 -4.27 7.36
C LEU A 51 -6.06 -2.98 8.09
N ALA A 52 -5.06 -3.04 8.97
CA ALA A 52 -4.57 -1.86 9.69
C ALA A 52 -4.00 -0.79 8.73
N CYS A 53 -3.21 -1.20 7.74
CA CYS A 53 -2.69 -0.27 6.73
C CYS A 53 -3.79 0.31 5.84
N GLY A 54 -4.79 -0.49 5.48
CA GLY A 54 -5.97 -0.03 4.73
C GLY A 54 -6.79 1.00 5.52
N GLN A 55 -7.01 0.76 6.82
CA GLN A 55 -7.71 1.70 7.70
C GLN A 55 -6.97 3.03 7.78
N TRP A 56 -5.65 3.00 7.99
CA TRP A 56 -4.85 4.22 8.01
C TRP A 56 -4.94 5.01 6.71
N LEU A 57 -4.92 4.35 5.55
CA LEU A 57 -5.07 5.00 4.24
C LEU A 57 -6.45 5.67 4.08
N VAL A 58 -7.52 5.06 4.59
CA VAL A 58 -8.86 5.65 4.60
C VAL A 58 -8.89 6.91 5.44
N GLU A 59 -8.24 6.92 6.60
CA GLU A 59 -8.15 8.10 7.48
C GLU A 59 -7.43 9.28 6.81
N GLN A 60 -6.45 9.04 5.94
CA GLN A 60 -5.75 10.11 5.21
C GLN A 60 -6.62 10.77 4.12
N GLY A 61 -7.67 10.09 3.66
CA GLY A 61 -8.58 10.59 2.62
C GLY A 61 -9.81 11.30 3.14
N SER A 62 -9.89 11.51 4.46
CA SER A 62 -10.97 12.24 5.13
C SER A 62 -10.77 13.75 5.08
#